data_AF-A0AAN1NVG3-F1
#
_entry.id   AF-A0AAN1NVG3-F1
#
_cell.length_a   1.000
_cell.length_b   1.000
_cell.length_c   1.000
_cell.angle_alpha   90.00
_cell.angle_beta   90.00
_cell.angle_gamma   90.00
#
_symmetry.space_group_name_H-M   'P 1'
#
loop_
_entity.id
_entity.type
_entity.pdbx_description
1 polymer ?
#
loop_
_entity_poly.entity_id
_entity_poly.type
_entity_poly.pdbx_seq_one_letter_code
_entity_poly.pdbx_strand_id
1 'polypeptide(L)'
;MPFLSPATGGSALMKLLKRKPRAVHRGNMLLQLGIVMAIVLFITPGAIDRYAGMQQEKVWTGTASHLSFVAQAGKRYVRDNRDKLLTQVAGGPVIVTGATLRSQGYLPAGFSLTNDSNQTYQLSVARDPGQSGQLVAFVLTTGGSEIPFKGLRQIAADTGGMGGYVWPANTVVGVDGGWQARLSDYGLSGQQGHLAAFLSADALGTDADESDRLYRYQVNGRPDLNRMHTAIDMNGNNINSGGTVNAATGTFTGQVSAGSNVTAGGSVTANGNVTANGDVNAGNNVNANNGITANNDIRSNNGWIITRGDKGWLNESHGGGFYMSDNDWVRSVNNKNIYTGGQMKAGSLRSDGDVSAGGVLSQDQVNTVGAGCGQLGAISHDATGALLACQSGVWQSSVTSKDIVSASTITKRFSAATATCPAPKKVVGGGGNCESITNQGTVWLVTSIPSGDASWFAYCDSTKEQMIRSTSYAICE
;
A
#
# COMPACT_ATOMS: atom_id res chain seq x y z
N MET A 1 39.12 -16.38 -84.70
CA MET A 1 40.09 -15.52 -84.00
C MET A 1 39.64 -15.41 -82.54
N PRO A 2 40.51 -15.45 -81.53
CA PRO A 2 41.93 -15.77 -81.57
C PRO A 2 42.32 -16.88 -80.54
N PHE A 3 43.29 -17.75 -80.86
CA PHE A 3 44.67 -17.75 -80.33
C PHE A 3 44.77 -18.57 -79.01
N LEU A 4 45.73 -19.47 -78.74
CA LEU A 4 47.10 -19.69 -79.21
C LEU A 4 47.54 -21.13 -78.91
N SER A 5 48.40 -21.64 -79.79
CA SER A 5 49.31 -22.79 -79.65
C SER A 5 50.69 -22.27 -79.14
N PRO A 6 51.82 -23.00 -79.15
CA PRO A 6 52.17 -24.40 -78.81
C PRO A 6 53.41 -24.47 -77.86
N ALA A 7 53.87 -25.69 -77.51
CA ALA A 7 55.29 -26.14 -77.38
C ALA A 7 55.34 -27.42 -76.50
N THR A 8 56.13 -28.48 -76.69
CA THR A 8 57.25 -28.84 -77.59
C THR A 8 57.64 -30.30 -77.30
N GLY A 9 58.16 -31.01 -78.32
CA GLY A 9 59.15 -32.10 -78.22
C GLY A 9 58.61 -33.51 -77.93
N GLY A 10 59.01 -34.59 -78.59
CA GLY A 10 60.03 -34.82 -79.61
C GLY A 10 60.31 -36.33 -79.72
N SER A 11 60.31 -36.84 -80.95
CA SER A 11 61.09 -37.97 -81.52
C SER A 11 61.29 -39.30 -80.75
N ALA A 12 60.82 -40.44 -81.31
CA ALA A 12 61.67 -41.36 -82.11
C ALA A 12 61.03 -42.77 -82.33
N LEU A 13 61.07 -43.20 -83.61
CA LEU A 13 61.24 -44.56 -84.16
C LEU A 13 60.29 -45.73 -83.82
N MET A 14 59.88 -46.41 -84.92
CA MET A 14 59.85 -47.88 -85.13
C MET A 14 58.47 -48.55 -85.42
N LYS A 15 58.28 -48.88 -86.72
CA LYS A 15 57.52 -49.98 -87.35
C LYS A 15 56.52 -50.79 -86.48
N LEU A 16 55.22 -50.69 -86.82
CA LEU A 16 54.26 -51.79 -87.10
C LEU A 16 52.81 -51.26 -87.03
N LEU A 17 52.22 -50.92 -88.18
CA LEU A 17 50.80 -50.57 -88.29
C LEU A 17 49.94 -51.84 -88.29
N LYS A 18 49.36 -52.21 -87.14
CA LYS A 18 48.20 -53.12 -87.05
C LYS A 18 47.02 -52.38 -86.43
N ARG A 19 46.07 -51.94 -87.27
CA ARG A 19 44.72 -51.57 -86.83
C ARG A 19 44.01 -52.84 -86.35
N LYS A 20 43.63 -52.92 -85.07
CA LYS A 20 42.70 -53.95 -84.57
C LYS A 20 41.30 -53.64 -85.11
N PRO A 21 40.68 -54.50 -85.94
CA PRO A 21 39.26 -54.37 -86.28
C PRO A 21 38.43 -54.68 -85.02
N ARG A 22 37.46 -53.82 -84.71
CA ARG A 22 36.37 -54.19 -83.79
C ARG A 22 35.57 -55.30 -84.47
N ALA A 23 35.53 -56.48 -83.86
CA ALA A 23 34.65 -57.54 -84.31
C ALA A 23 33.20 -57.08 -84.12
N VAL A 24 32.51 -56.78 -85.22
CA VAL A 24 31.04 -56.73 -85.23
C VAL A 24 30.60 -58.18 -85.27
N HIS A 25 30.17 -58.70 -84.12
CA HIS A 25 29.58 -60.03 -84.03
C HIS A 25 28.29 -60.07 -84.86
N ARG A 26 28.34 -60.71 -86.04
CA ARG A 26 27.14 -61.21 -86.71
C ARG A 26 26.70 -62.50 -86.03
N GLY A 27 26.11 -62.36 -84.84
CA GLY A 27 25.34 -63.43 -84.23
C GLY A 27 24.03 -63.60 -85.01
N ASN A 28 23.57 -64.84 -85.19
CA ASN A 28 22.24 -65.13 -85.73
C ASN A 28 21.20 -64.40 -84.86
N MET A 29 20.73 -63.25 -85.34
CA MET A 29 19.90 -62.33 -84.57
C MET A 29 18.59 -63.01 -84.15
N LEU A 30 18.04 -63.89 -84.99
CA LEU A 30 16.86 -64.71 -84.71
C LEU A 30 17.10 -65.78 -83.63
N LEU A 31 18.29 -66.42 -83.60
CA LEU A 31 18.61 -67.43 -82.59
C LEU A 31 18.87 -66.78 -81.21
N GLN A 32 19.54 -65.64 -81.18
CA GLN A 32 19.75 -64.87 -79.95
C GLN A 32 18.44 -64.28 -79.42
N LEU A 33 17.54 -63.78 -80.29
CA LEU A 33 16.18 -63.37 -79.89
C LEU A 33 15.35 -64.55 -79.36
N GLY A 34 15.44 -65.72 -79.98
CA GLY A 34 14.73 -66.93 -79.53
C GLY A 34 15.19 -67.42 -78.15
N ILE A 35 16.50 -67.44 -77.91
CA ILE A 35 17.07 -67.84 -76.61
C ILE A 35 16.72 -66.81 -75.53
N VAL A 36 16.78 -65.50 -75.84
CA VAL A 36 16.39 -64.45 -74.88
C VAL A 36 14.90 -64.54 -74.55
N MET A 37 14.02 -64.77 -75.52
CA MET A 37 12.58 -64.94 -75.27
C MET A 37 12.29 -66.21 -74.44
N ALA A 38 13.00 -67.32 -74.69
CA ALA A 38 12.86 -68.53 -73.90
C ALA A 38 13.32 -68.34 -72.44
N ILE A 39 14.42 -67.62 -72.21
CA ILE A 39 14.91 -67.28 -70.87
C ILE A 39 13.94 -66.32 -70.16
N VAL A 40 13.43 -65.31 -70.86
CA VAL A 40 12.42 -64.40 -70.32
C VAL A 40 11.17 -65.17 -69.95
N LEU A 41 10.62 -66.04 -70.81
CA LEU A 41 9.43 -66.85 -70.49
C LEU A 41 9.63 -67.79 -69.30
N PHE A 42 10.86 -68.27 -69.05
CA PHE A 42 11.18 -69.07 -67.87
C PHE A 42 11.33 -68.25 -66.58
N ILE A 43 11.91 -67.04 -66.65
CA ILE A 43 12.15 -66.18 -65.48
C ILE A 43 10.90 -65.36 -65.13
N THR A 44 10.06 -65.03 -66.11
CA THR A 44 8.92 -64.11 -65.96
C THR A 44 7.90 -64.58 -64.91
N PRO A 45 7.49 -65.86 -64.83
CA PRO A 45 6.57 -66.31 -63.78
C PRO A 45 7.14 -66.09 -62.37
N GLY A 46 8.40 -66.48 -62.12
CA GLY A 46 9.04 -66.28 -60.82
C GLY A 46 9.33 -64.80 -60.49
N ALA A 47 9.58 -63.97 -61.50
CA ALA A 47 9.72 -62.52 -61.34
C ALA A 47 8.37 -61.85 -61.02
N ILE A 48 7.27 -62.29 -61.64
CA ILE A 48 5.91 -61.83 -61.34
C ILE A 48 5.52 -62.23 -59.94
N ASP A 49 5.76 -63.48 -59.52
CA ASP A 49 5.46 -63.94 -58.15
C ASP A 49 6.27 -63.17 -57.10
N ARG A 50 7.55 -62.90 -57.37
CA ARG A 50 8.39 -62.08 -56.50
C ARG A 50 7.92 -60.62 -56.46
N TYR A 51 7.53 -60.06 -57.60
CA TYR A 51 7.02 -58.69 -57.67
C TYR A 51 5.67 -58.55 -56.97
N ALA A 52 4.76 -59.51 -57.17
CA ALA A 52 3.49 -59.59 -56.45
C ALA A 52 3.72 -59.72 -54.93
N GLY A 53 4.69 -60.54 -54.50
CA GLY A 53 5.10 -60.64 -53.10
C GLY A 53 5.62 -59.32 -52.53
N MET A 54 6.47 -58.60 -53.26
CA MET A 54 6.99 -57.28 -52.84
C MET A 54 5.89 -56.22 -52.79
N GLN A 55 4.91 -56.25 -53.70
CA GLN A 55 3.76 -55.34 -53.65
C GLN A 55 2.87 -55.66 -52.45
N GLN A 56 2.65 -56.94 -52.17
CA GLN A 56 1.86 -57.37 -51.02
C GLN A 56 2.50 -56.97 -49.68
N GLU A 57 3.84 -57.03 -49.58
CA GLU A 57 4.57 -56.56 -48.40
C GLU A 57 4.37 -55.05 -48.18
N LYS A 58 4.32 -54.23 -49.24
CA LYS A 58 4.00 -52.79 -49.12
C LYS A 58 2.57 -52.53 -48.64
N VAL A 59 1.61 -53.32 -49.13
CA VAL A 59 0.20 -53.25 -48.68
C VAL A 59 0.12 -53.55 -47.18
N TRP A 60 0.87 -54.55 -46.71
CA TRP A 60 0.96 -54.88 -45.28
C TRP A 60 1.58 -53.77 -44.44
N THR A 61 2.67 -53.13 -44.88
CA THR A 61 3.23 -51.96 -44.19
C THR A 61 2.25 -50.78 -44.15
N GLY A 62 1.45 -50.60 -45.21
CA GLY A 62 0.33 -49.63 -45.22
C GLY A 62 -0.75 -49.97 -44.19
N THR A 63 -1.15 -51.23 -44.13
CA THR A 63 -2.10 -51.73 -43.12
C THR A 63 -1.57 -51.58 -41.69
N ALA A 64 -0.26 -51.77 -41.47
CA ALA A 64 0.39 -51.57 -40.18
C ALA A 64 0.39 -50.09 -39.74
N SER A 65 0.64 -49.19 -40.69
CA SER A 65 0.51 -47.74 -40.45
C SER A 65 -0.93 -47.36 -40.08
N HIS A 66 -1.90 -47.98 -40.73
CA HIS A 66 -3.32 -47.79 -40.44
C HIS A 66 -3.68 -48.30 -39.03
N LEU A 67 -3.23 -49.50 -38.65
CA LEU A 67 -3.40 -50.04 -37.30
C LEU A 67 -2.72 -49.15 -36.23
N SER A 68 -1.52 -48.66 -36.49
CA SER A 68 -0.79 -47.74 -35.61
C SER A 68 -1.57 -46.46 -35.36
N PHE A 69 -2.16 -45.90 -36.42
CA PHE A 69 -2.96 -44.68 -36.33
C PHE A 69 -4.23 -44.90 -35.49
N VAL A 70 -4.92 -46.03 -35.68
CA VAL A 70 -6.08 -46.38 -34.83
C VAL A 70 -5.66 -46.64 -33.39
N ALA A 71 -4.52 -47.29 -33.14
CA ALA A 71 -3.99 -47.50 -31.79
C ALA A 71 -3.71 -46.16 -31.07
N GLN A 72 -3.12 -45.18 -31.76
CA GLN A 72 -2.91 -43.84 -31.21
C GLN A 72 -4.21 -43.06 -31.00
N ALA A 73 -5.18 -43.19 -31.91
CA ALA A 73 -6.52 -42.62 -31.73
C ALA A 73 -7.24 -43.25 -30.53
N GLY A 74 -7.15 -44.57 -30.39
CA GLY A 74 -7.73 -45.31 -29.28
C GLY A 74 -7.11 -44.94 -27.93
N LYS A 75 -5.77 -44.81 -27.88
CA LYS A 75 -5.07 -44.30 -26.69
C LYS A 75 -5.61 -42.92 -26.26
N ARG A 76 -5.78 -41.99 -27.20
CA ARG A 76 -6.34 -40.65 -26.91
C ARG A 76 -7.79 -40.75 -26.42
N TYR A 77 -8.62 -41.54 -27.08
CA TYR A 77 -10.01 -41.75 -26.67
C TYR A 77 -10.12 -42.28 -25.23
N VAL A 78 -9.32 -43.30 -24.88
CA VAL A 78 -9.34 -43.88 -23.53
C VAL A 78 -8.90 -42.86 -22.48
N ARG A 79 -7.88 -42.04 -22.78
CA ARG A 79 -7.40 -40.99 -21.86
C ARG A 79 -8.48 -39.94 -21.60
N ASP A 80 -9.11 -39.43 -22.66
CA ASP A 80 -10.11 -38.37 -22.54
C ASP A 80 -11.41 -38.85 -21.87
N ASN A 81 -11.70 -40.15 -21.95
CA ASN A 81 -12.94 -40.75 -21.42
C ASN A 81 -12.69 -41.68 -20.22
N ARG A 82 -11.55 -41.55 -19.56
CA ARG A 82 -11.05 -42.54 -18.58
C ARG A 82 -12.03 -42.80 -17.43
N ASP A 83 -12.52 -41.76 -16.76
CA ASP A 83 -13.43 -41.90 -15.61
C ASP A 83 -14.73 -42.61 -15.98
N LYS A 84 -15.26 -42.27 -17.16
CA LYS A 84 -16.46 -42.90 -17.72
C LYS A 84 -16.19 -44.37 -18.04
N LEU A 85 -15.07 -44.67 -18.70
CA LEU A 85 -14.70 -46.04 -19.07
C LEU A 85 -14.41 -46.90 -17.84
N LEU A 86 -13.74 -46.40 -16.81
CA LEU A 86 -13.49 -47.10 -15.53
C LEU A 86 -14.79 -47.60 -14.88
N THR A 87 -15.84 -46.77 -14.96
CA THR A 87 -17.18 -47.12 -14.47
C THR A 87 -17.84 -48.15 -15.39
N GLN A 88 -17.79 -47.93 -16.71
CA GLN A 88 -18.47 -48.79 -17.68
C GLN A 88 -17.88 -50.20 -17.76
N VAL A 89 -16.56 -50.37 -17.66
CA VAL A 89 -15.92 -51.69 -17.72
C VAL A 89 -16.24 -52.58 -16.51
N ALA A 90 -16.92 -52.07 -15.47
CA ALA A 90 -17.44 -52.88 -14.37
C ALA A 90 -18.51 -53.90 -14.85
N GLY A 91 -19.23 -53.59 -15.93
CA GLY A 91 -20.25 -54.46 -16.53
C GLY A 91 -19.75 -55.40 -17.62
N GLY A 92 -18.44 -55.43 -17.90
CA GLY A 92 -17.83 -56.12 -19.03
C GLY A 92 -17.09 -55.16 -19.97
N PRO A 93 -16.33 -55.66 -20.95
CA PRO A 93 -15.53 -54.80 -21.83
C PRO A 93 -16.40 -53.86 -22.69
N VAL A 94 -15.89 -52.66 -22.92
CA VAL A 94 -16.55 -51.63 -23.73
C VAL A 94 -15.96 -51.64 -25.13
N ILE A 95 -16.81 -51.83 -26.14
CA ILE A 95 -16.41 -51.79 -27.55
C ILE A 95 -16.74 -50.44 -28.16
N VAL A 96 -15.72 -49.76 -28.69
CA VAL A 96 -15.80 -48.48 -29.36
C VAL A 96 -15.46 -48.69 -30.83
N THR A 97 -16.43 -48.47 -31.72
CA THR A 97 -16.23 -48.68 -33.15
C THR A 97 -15.32 -47.61 -33.75
N GLY A 98 -14.65 -47.93 -34.87
CA GLY A 98 -13.91 -46.92 -35.64
C GLY A 98 -14.79 -45.74 -36.09
N ALA A 99 -16.08 -45.97 -36.34
CA ALA A 99 -17.03 -44.90 -36.66
C ALA A 99 -17.21 -43.92 -35.49
N THR A 100 -17.29 -44.42 -34.25
CA THR A 100 -17.35 -43.57 -33.05
C THR A 100 -16.08 -42.74 -32.92
N LEU A 101 -14.90 -43.36 -33.04
CA LEU A 101 -13.61 -42.66 -33.00
C LEU A 101 -13.51 -41.56 -34.06
N ARG A 102 -14.05 -41.80 -35.26
CA ARG A 102 -14.11 -40.80 -36.33
C ARG A 102 -15.09 -39.66 -36.05
N SER A 103 -16.31 -39.99 -35.61
CA SER A 103 -17.35 -39.01 -35.31
C SER A 103 -16.99 -38.06 -34.17
N GLN A 104 -16.18 -38.53 -33.21
CA GLN A 104 -15.70 -37.76 -32.07
C GLN A 104 -14.35 -37.07 -32.33
N GLY A 105 -13.83 -37.14 -33.55
CA GLY A 105 -12.62 -36.41 -33.95
C GLY A 105 -11.28 -37.08 -33.60
N TYR A 106 -11.28 -38.31 -33.09
CA TYR A 106 -10.04 -39.07 -32.83
C TYR A 106 -9.43 -39.65 -34.13
N LEU A 107 -10.26 -39.94 -35.13
CA LEU A 107 -9.86 -40.28 -36.49
C LEU A 107 -10.30 -39.19 -37.47
N PRO A 108 -9.50 -38.84 -38.50
CA PRO A 108 -9.88 -37.90 -39.55
C PRO A 108 -11.17 -38.32 -40.28
N ALA A 109 -11.96 -37.35 -40.75
CA ALA A 109 -13.21 -37.61 -41.46
C ALA A 109 -13.04 -38.52 -42.69
N GLY A 110 -11.90 -38.45 -43.38
CA GLY A 110 -11.55 -39.29 -44.54
C GLY A 110 -10.87 -40.63 -44.21
N PHE A 111 -10.70 -40.98 -42.93
CA PHE A 111 -10.05 -42.22 -42.53
C PHE A 111 -10.90 -43.45 -42.92
N SER A 112 -10.28 -44.45 -43.55
CA SER A 112 -10.94 -45.71 -43.90
C SER A 112 -11.21 -46.52 -42.63
N LEU A 113 -12.41 -47.07 -42.47
CA LEU A 113 -12.72 -47.89 -41.29
C LEU A 113 -12.35 -49.36 -41.48
N THR A 114 -11.91 -49.74 -42.68
CA THR A 114 -11.49 -51.09 -43.04
C THR A 114 -10.07 -51.11 -43.57
N ASN A 115 -9.37 -52.22 -43.37
CA ASN A 115 -8.10 -52.51 -44.04
C ASN A 115 -8.32 -53.13 -45.43
N ASP A 116 -7.22 -53.45 -46.12
CA ASP A 116 -7.25 -54.02 -47.49
C ASP A 116 -7.86 -55.43 -47.55
N SER A 117 -8.01 -56.12 -46.42
CA SER A 117 -8.72 -57.40 -46.28
C SER A 117 -10.20 -57.23 -45.88
N ASN A 118 -10.73 -56.00 -45.95
CA ASN A 118 -12.08 -55.62 -45.53
C ASN A 118 -12.38 -55.88 -44.04
N GLN A 119 -11.36 -55.98 -43.19
CA GLN A 119 -11.55 -56.12 -41.75
C GLN A 119 -11.73 -54.73 -41.12
N THR A 120 -12.71 -54.57 -40.24
CA THR A 120 -13.10 -53.30 -39.60
C THR A 120 -12.40 -53.11 -38.26
N TYR A 121 -11.89 -51.91 -37.98
CA TYR A 121 -11.24 -51.60 -36.70
C TYR A 121 -12.24 -51.28 -35.58
N GLN A 122 -11.98 -51.83 -34.40
CA GLN A 122 -12.64 -51.49 -33.15
C GLN A 122 -11.64 -51.37 -32.01
N LEU A 123 -11.90 -50.45 -31.09
CA LEU A 123 -11.17 -50.31 -29.83
C LEU A 123 -11.98 -51.01 -28.74
N SER A 124 -11.36 -51.98 -28.08
CA SER A 124 -11.99 -52.80 -27.04
C SER A 124 -11.30 -52.49 -25.72
N VAL A 125 -12.01 -51.85 -24.79
CA VAL A 125 -11.48 -51.41 -23.49
C VAL A 125 -11.95 -52.37 -22.41
N ALA A 126 -11.05 -52.86 -21.58
CA ALA A 126 -11.34 -53.84 -20.53
C ALA A 126 -10.60 -53.49 -19.23
N ARG A 127 -10.93 -54.18 -18.14
CA ARG A 127 -10.12 -54.14 -16.91
C ARG A 127 -8.86 -54.97 -17.10
N ASP A 128 -7.76 -54.49 -16.56
CA ASP A 128 -6.54 -55.30 -16.46
C ASP A 128 -6.77 -56.43 -15.42
N PRO A 129 -6.71 -57.72 -15.81
CA PRO A 129 -6.84 -58.83 -14.88
C PRO A 129 -5.62 -58.93 -13.93
N GLY A 130 -4.47 -58.36 -14.29
CA GLY A 130 -3.27 -58.33 -13.47
C GLY A 130 -3.18 -57.14 -12.51
N GLN A 131 -3.91 -56.04 -12.77
CA GLN A 131 -3.88 -54.82 -11.96
C GLN A 131 -5.29 -54.26 -11.71
N SER A 132 -5.85 -54.57 -10.54
CA SER A 132 -7.19 -54.10 -10.15
C SER A 132 -7.30 -52.57 -10.22
N GLY A 133 -8.31 -52.09 -10.96
CA GLY A 133 -8.60 -50.66 -11.11
C GLY A 133 -7.93 -49.98 -12.32
N GLN A 134 -7.13 -50.70 -13.11
CA GLN A 134 -6.54 -50.17 -14.33
C GLN A 134 -7.30 -50.61 -15.59
N LEU A 135 -7.30 -49.72 -16.59
CA LEU A 135 -7.82 -50.02 -17.92
C LEU A 135 -6.70 -50.57 -18.80
N VAL A 136 -7.04 -51.57 -19.60
CA VAL A 136 -6.27 -51.96 -20.78
C VAL A 136 -7.16 -51.83 -22.01
N ALA A 137 -6.56 -51.74 -23.19
CA ALA A 137 -7.34 -51.75 -24.42
C ALA A 137 -6.66 -52.54 -25.53
N PHE A 138 -7.48 -53.06 -26.44
CA PHE A 138 -7.04 -53.71 -27.67
C PHE A 138 -7.70 -53.01 -28.85
N VAL A 139 -6.90 -52.56 -29.81
CA VAL A 139 -7.45 -52.31 -31.15
C VAL A 139 -7.51 -53.65 -31.86
N LEU A 140 -8.70 -54.12 -32.17
CA LEU A 140 -8.94 -55.37 -32.87
C LEU A 140 -9.54 -55.08 -34.25
N THR A 141 -9.28 -55.97 -35.19
CA THR A 141 -10.00 -55.99 -36.46
C THR A 141 -11.02 -57.12 -36.47
N THR A 142 -12.17 -56.92 -37.11
CA THR A 142 -13.28 -57.87 -37.16
C THR A 142 -13.94 -57.91 -38.54
N GLY A 143 -14.52 -59.06 -38.92
CA GLY A 143 -15.14 -59.24 -40.23
C GLY A 143 -14.10 -59.25 -41.37
N GLY A 144 -14.56 -59.30 -42.63
CA GLY A 144 -13.65 -59.39 -43.78
C GLY A 144 -13.02 -60.77 -43.94
N SER A 145 -11.88 -60.83 -44.63
CA SER A 145 -11.17 -62.08 -44.93
C SER A 145 -9.93 -62.28 -44.05
N GLU A 146 -9.56 -63.54 -43.79
CA GLU A 146 -8.34 -63.86 -43.04
C GLU A 146 -7.09 -63.37 -43.78
N ILE A 147 -6.23 -62.65 -43.06
CA ILE A 147 -4.91 -62.28 -43.57
C ILE A 147 -3.97 -63.49 -43.44
N PRO A 148 -3.21 -63.86 -44.50
CA PRO A 148 -2.25 -64.95 -44.43
C PRO A 148 -1.26 -64.76 -43.28
N PHE A 149 -0.84 -65.85 -42.63
CA PHE A 149 0.03 -65.81 -41.45
C PHE A 149 1.32 -64.99 -41.65
N LYS A 150 1.92 -65.06 -42.85
CA LYS A 150 3.08 -64.22 -43.22
C LYS A 150 2.76 -62.71 -43.09
N GLY A 151 1.59 -62.30 -43.59
CA GLY A 151 1.13 -60.92 -43.55
C GLY A 151 0.82 -60.44 -42.14
N LEU A 152 0.18 -61.27 -41.31
CA LEU A 152 -0.08 -60.95 -39.90
C LEU A 152 1.21 -60.60 -39.14
N ARG A 153 2.25 -61.43 -39.32
CA ARG A 153 3.55 -61.20 -38.69
C ARG A 153 4.20 -59.90 -39.15
N GLN A 154 4.19 -59.64 -40.47
CA GLN A 154 4.75 -58.40 -41.02
C GLN A 154 3.99 -57.17 -40.51
N ILE A 155 2.65 -57.20 -40.54
CA ILE A 155 1.82 -56.07 -40.11
C ILE A 155 2.07 -55.77 -38.63
N ALA A 156 2.11 -56.80 -37.78
CA ALA A 156 2.41 -56.61 -36.37
C ALA A 156 3.81 -56.02 -36.17
N ALA A 157 4.82 -56.50 -36.91
CA ALA A 157 6.19 -56.00 -36.83
C ALA A 157 6.31 -54.52 -37.23
N ASP A 158 5.59 -54.12 -38.27
CA ASP A 158 5.59 -52.75 -38.79
C ASP A 158 4.65 -51.81 -38.00
N THR A 159 3.83 -52.33 -37.08
CA THR A 159 2.90 -51.52 -36.29
C THR A 159 3.63 -50.84 -35.14
N GLY A 160 3.53 -49.51 -35.05
CA GLY A 160 4.11 -48.74 -33.96
C GLY A 160 3.46 -49.06 -32.61
N GLY A 161 4.29 -49.39 -31.62
CA GLY A 161 3.85 -49.81 -30.28
C GLY A 161 3.75 -51.34 -30.16
N MET A 162 2.75 -51.84 -29.42
CA MET A 162 2.55 -53.28 -29.23
C MET A 162 1.61 -53.86 -30.29
N GLY A 163 2.09 -53.93 -31.53
CA GLY A 163 1.40 -54.61 -32.62
C GLY A 163 1.31 -56.14 -32.43
N GLY A 164 0.22 -56.73 -32.90
CA GLY A 164 -0.05 -58.16 -32.79
C GLY A 164 -1.13 -58.65 -33.76
N TYR A 165 -1.48 -59.91 -33.62
CA TYR A 165 -2.48 -60.59 -34.44
C TYR A 165 -3.12 -61.75 -33.68
N VAL A 166 -4.31 -62.18 -34.12
CA VAL A 166 -5.03 -63.30 -33.51
C VAL A 166 -4.65 -64.60 -34.22
N TRP A 167 -3.90 -65.46 -33.52
CA TRP A 167 -3.49 -66.78 -34.03
C TRP A 167 -3.04 -67.71 -32.88
N PRO A 168 -3.76 -68.80 -32.55
CA PRO A 168 -5.09 -69.21 -33.08
C PRO A 168 -6.22 -68.29 -32.56
N ALA A 169 -7.49 -68.59 -32.90
CA ALA A 169 -8.64 -67.83 -32.43
C ALA A 169 -8.61 -67.54 -30.92
N ASN A 170 -9.08 -66.36 -30.51
CA ASN A 170 -9.08 -65.83 -29.14
C ASN A 170 -7.70 -65.63 -28.48
N THR A 171 -6.61 -65.81 -29.21
CA THR A 171 -5.25 -65.62 -28.69
C THR A 171 -4.55 -64.55 -29.51
N VAL A 172 -4.30 -63.38 -28.89
CA VAL A 172 -3.49 -62.33 -29.52
C VAL A 172 -2.03 -62.60 -29.24
N VAL A 173 -1.23 -62.60 -30.30
CA VAL A 173 0.21 -62.82 -30.27
C VAL A 173 0.90 -61.58 -30.82
N GLY A 174 1.88 -61.07 -30.08
CA GLY A 174 2.74 -59.97 -30.50
C GLY A 174 3.77 -60.39 -31.55
N VAL A 175 4.49 -59.41 -32.07
CA VAL A 175 5.63 -59.62 -32.99
C VAL A 175 6.57 -60.70 -32.45
N ASP A 176 6.85 -61.72 -33.27
CA ASP A 176 7.70 -62.86 -32.95
C ASP A 176 7.40 -63.58 -31.62
N GLY A 177 6.16 -63.46 -31.11
CA GLY A 177 5.77 -64.03 -29.83
C GLY A 177 6.29 -63.29 -28.60
N GLY A 178 6.76 -62.04 -28.75
CA GLY A 178 7.30 -61.24 -27.65
C GLY A 178 6.30 -60.94 -26.54
N TRP A 179 5.01 -61.08 -26.81
CA TRP A 179 3.94 -61.09 -25.81
C TRP A 179 2.74 -61.91 -26.32
N GLN A 180 1.90 -62.35 -25.40
CA GLN A 180 0.65 -63.04 -25.73
C GLN A 180 -0.44 -62.62 -24.74
N ALA A 181 -1.66 -62.47 -25.24
CA ALA A 181 -2.84 -62.19 -24.42
C ALA A 181 -3.99 -63.08 -24.88
N ARG A 182 -4.66 -63.74 -23.92
CA ARG A 182 -5.88 -64.48 -24.21
C ARG A 182 -7.07 -63.52 -24.10
N LEU A 183 -7.80 -63.32 -25.19
CA LEU A 183 -8.87 -62.32 -25.25
C LEU A 183 -9.99 -62.60 -24.24
N SER A 184 -10.24 -63.88 -23.93
CA SER A 184 -11.25 -64.28 -22.94
C SER A 184 -10.98 -63.73 -21.54
N ASP A 185 -9.72 -63.52 -21.18
CA ASP A 185 -9.32 -63.01 -19.85
C ASP A 185 -9.76 -61.56 -19.66
N TYR A 186 -10.01 -60.85 -20.77
CA TYR A 186 -10.50 -59.48 -20.83
C TYR A 186 -11.99 -59.41 -21.20
N GLY A 187 -12.69 -60.56 -21.27
CA GLY A 187 -14.08 -60.66 -21.73
C GLY A 187 -14.26 -60.45 -23.25
N LEU A 188 -13.18 -60.53 -24.03
CA LEU A 188 -13.16 -60.27 -25.47
C LEU A 188 -13.10 -61.58 -26.27
N SER A 189 -13.42 -61.49 -27.56
CA SER A 189 -13.27 -62.58 -28.53
C SER A 189 -12.61 -62.08 -29.82
N GLY A 190 -11.88 -62.95 -30.51
CA GLY A 190 -11.21 -62.61 -31.76
C GLY A 190 -11.11 -63.80 -32.70
N GLN A 191 -11.28 -63.52 -33.99
CA GLN A 191 -11.19 -64.52 -35.06
C GLN A 191 -9.74 -64.68 -35.52
N GLN A 192 -9.34 -65.90 -35.87
CA GLN A 192 -8.04 -66.15 -36.49
C GLN A 192 -7.88 -65.30 -37.76
N GLY A 193 -6.65 -64.91 -38.11
CA GLY A 193 -6.41 -64.15 -39.34
C GLY A 193 -6.63 -62.65 -39.21
N HIS A 194 -6.82 -62.13 -38.00
CA HIS A 194 -7.11 -60.72 -37.73
C HIS A 194 -5.99 -60.03 -36.96
N LEU A 195 -5.92 -58.71 -37.12
CA LEU A 195 -4.93 -57.84 -36.49
C LEU A 195 -5.36 -57.40 -35.09
N ALA A 196 -4.37 -57.13 -34.25
CA ALA A 196 -4.54 -56.57 -32.92
C ALA A 196 -3.43 -55.55 -32.62
N ALA A 197 -3.71 -54.56 -31.77
CA ALA A 197 -2.68 -53.77 -31.10
C ALA A 197 -3.06 -53.64 -29.62
N PHE A 198 -2.15 -53.96 -28.72
CA PHE A 198 -2.38 -53.87 -27.29
C PHE A 198 -1.98 -52.49 -26.77
N LEU A 199 -2.80 -51.93 -25.91
CA LEU A 199 -2.58 -50.70 -25.18
C LEU A 199 -2.58 -51.08 -23.70
N SER A 200 -1.38 -51.27 -23.15
CA SER A 200 -1.20 -51.56 -21.71
C SER A 200 -1.70 -50.41 -20.85
N ALA A 201 -1.96 -50.67 -19.58
CA ALA A 201 -2.33 -49.64 -18.63
C ALA A 201 -1.30 -48.50 -18.54
N ASP A 202 0.00 -48.83 -18.60
CA ASP A 202 1.09 -47.87 -18.69
C ASP A 202 0.98 -46.99 -19.96
N ALA A 203 0.76 -47.61 -21.11
CA ALA A 203 0.58 -46.89 -22.36
C ALA A 203 -0.67 -45.99 -22.36
N LEU A 204 -1.71 -46.35 -21.60
CA LEU A 204 -2.93 -45.56 -21.43
C LEU A 204 -2.76 -44.44 -20.40
N GLY A 205 -1.69 -44.46 -19.59
CA GLY A 205 -1.41 -43.52 -18.52
C GLY A 205 -2.12 -43.90 -17.22
N THR A 206 -1.39 -43.88 -16.11
CA THR A 206 -1.93 -44.00 -14.75
C THR A 206 -2.12 -42.60 -14.14
N ASP A 207 -2.90 -42.46 -13.07
CA ASP A 207 -3.06 -41.16 -12.36
C ASP A 207 -1.74 -40.62 -11.78
N ALA A 208 -0.68 -41.45 -11.73
CA ALA A 208 0.60 -41.10 -11.14
C ALA A 208 1.54 -40.32 -12.08
N ASP A 209 1.34 -40.39 -13.40
CA ASP A 209 2.24 -39.75 -14.35
C ASP A 209 1.66 -38.44 -14.91
N GLU A 210 2.12 -37.34 -14.33
CA GLU A 210 2.25 -36.00 -14.93
C GLU A 210 1.06 -35.03 -14.92
N SER A 211 -0.09 -35.34 -14.32
CA SER A 211 -1.26 -34.43 -14.41
C SER A 211 -1.33 -33.31 -13.36
N ASP A 212 -0.66 -33.43 -12.21
CA ASP A 212 -0.75 -32.45 -11.11
C ASP A 212 0.37 -31.40 -11.13
N ARG A 213 0.63 -30.82 -12.31
CA ARG A 213 1.62 -29.76 -12.48
C ARG A 213 0.99 -28.54 -13.13
N LEU A 214 1.07 -27.40 -12.45
CA LEU A 214 0.80 -26.11 -13.08
C LEU A 214 2.01 -25.71 -13.96
N TYR A 215 1.96 -26.04 -15.24
CA TYR A 215 3.01 -25.70 -16.21
C TYR A 215 2.45 -24.78 -17.30
N ARG A 216 2.93 -23.53 -17.35
CA ARG A 216 2.46 -22.53 -18.31
C ARG A 216 3.61 -21.67 -18.84
N TYR A 217 3.58 -21.42 -20.15
CA TYR A 217 4.44 -20.48 -20.86
C TYR A 217 3.57 -19.48 -21.60
N GLN A 218 4.11 -18.30 -21.85
CA GLN A 218 3.44 -17.29 -22.67
C GLN A 218 3.30 -17.79 -24.11
N VAL A 219 2.07 -17.80 -24.63
CA VAL A 219 1.80 -18.05 -26.05
C VAL A 219 1.51 -16.73 -26.75
N ASN A 220 2.42 -16.29 -27.62
CA ASN A 220 2.30 -15.02 -28.32
C ASN A 220 1.13 -15.04 -29.32
N GLY A 221 0.37 -13.94 -29.37
CA GLY A 221 -0.81 -13.81 -30.25
C GLY A 221 -2.04 -14.60 -29.80
N ARG A 222 -1.98 -15.35 -28.68
CA ARG A 222 -3.06 -16.17 -28.15
C ARG A 222 -3.35 -15.86 -26.68
N PRO A 223 -4.01 -14.72 -26.37
CA PRO A 223 -4.27 -14.29 -24.99
C PRO A 223 -5.22 -15.23 -24.25
N ASP A 224 -6.07 -15.98 -24.96
CA ASP A 224 -6.94 -17.03 -24.44
C ASP A 224 -6.14 -18.13 -23.73
N LEU A 225 -5.01 -18.55 -24.31
CA LEU A 225 -4.12 -19.55 -23.72
C LEU A 225 -3.29 -19.00 -22.54
N ASN A 226 -3.34 -17.68 -22.34
CA ASN A 226 -2.62 -17.00 -21.27
C ASN A 226 -3.52 -16.65 -20.06
N ARG A 227 -4.81 -17.04 -20.07
CA ARG A 227 -5.79 -16.73 -19.02
C ARG A 227 -6.28 -17.97 -18.29
N MET A 228 -6.67 -17.79 -17.03
CA MET A 228 -7.41 -18.80 -16.28
C MET A 228 -8.92 -18.55 -16.45
N HIS A 229 -9.71 -19.60 -16.62
CA HIS A 229 -11.18 -19.53 -16.70
C HIS A 229 -11.89 -19.98 -15.42
N THR A 230 -11.11 -20.37 -14.41
CA THR A 230 -11.55 -20.76 -13.07
C THR A 230 -10.53 -20.29 -12.04
N ALA A 231 -10.91 -20.30 -10.76
CA ALA A 231 -9.99 -20.01 -9.67
C ALA A 231 -8.89 -21.08 -9.58
N ILE A 232 -7.70 -20.67 -9.13
CA ILE A 232 -6.65 -21.60 -8.71
C ILE A 232 -6.77 -21.75 -7.20
N ASP A 233 -7.09 -22.95 -6.74
CA ASP A 233 -6.95 -23.30 -5.33
C ASP A 233 -5.51 -23.75 -5.08
N MET A 234 -4.80 -23.05 -4.19
CA MET A 234 -3.43 -23.37 -3.83
C MET A 234 -3.36 -24.43 -2.71
N ASN A 235 -4.49 -24.88 -2.15
CA ASN A 235 -4.56 -25.83 -1.04
C ASN A 235 -3.66 -25.42 0.16
N GLY A 236 -3.68 -24.14 0.50
CA GLY A 236 -2.85 -23.56 1.57
C GLY A 236 -1.37 -23.36 1.23
N ASN A 237 -0.94 -23.61 -0.01
CA ASN A 237 0.45 -23.42 -0.43
C ASN A 237 0.76 -21.97 -0.83
N ASN A 238 2.06 -21.66 -0.86
CA ASN A 238 2.58 -20.32 -1.11
C ASN A 238 2.65 -19.98 -2.59
N ILE A 239 2.50 -18.68 -2.91
CA ILE A 239 2.94 -18.10 -4.19
C ILE A 239 4.28 -17.41 -3.92
N ASN A 240 5.37 -18.03 -4.35
CA ASN A 240 6.72 -17.46 -4.19
C ASN A 240 7.14 -16.72 -5.46
N SER A 241 7.79 -15.56 -5.31
CA SER A 241 8.35 -14.77 -6.43
C SER A 241 7.33 -14.36 -7.51
N GLY A 242 6.08 -14.08 -7.14
CA GLY A 242 4.97 -13.77 -8.05
C GLY A 242 5.03 -12.40 -8.77
N GLY A 243 6.06 -11.60 -8.56
CA GLY A 243 6.15 -10.25 -9.13
C GLY A 243 4.98 -9.35 -8.70
N THR A 244 4.15 -8.92 -9.65
CA THR A 244 2.96 -8.10 -9.37
C THR A 244 1.70 -8.96 -9.31
N VAL A 245 0.95 -8.85 -8.21
CA VAL A 245 -0.37 -9.49 -8.05
C VAL A 245 -1.46 -8.41 -8.13
N ASN A 246 -2.11 -8.31 -9.30
CA ASN A 246 -3.23 -7.40 -9.51
C ASN A 246 -4.54 -8.14 -9.24
N ALA A 247 -5.26 -7.74 -8.20
CA ALA A 247 -6.54 -8.33 -7.81
C ALA A 247 -7.57 -7.23 -7.52
N ALA A 248 -8.86 -7.51 -7.75
CA ALA A 248 -9.93 -6.60 -7.35
C ALA A 248 -10.11 -6.56 -5.82
N THR A 249 -9.89 -7.70 -5.16
CA THR A 249 -10.04 -7.86 -3.70
C THR A 249 -9.00 -8.83 -3.16
N GLY A 250 -8.45 -8.55 -1.97
CA GLY A 250 -7.60 -9.47 -1.22
C GLY A 250 -8.13 -9.65 0.19
N THR A 251 -8.26 -10.90 0.65
CA THR A 251 -8.67 -11.23 2.02
C THR A 251 -7.55 -12.03 2.67
N PHE A 252 -6.90 -11.43 3.66
CA PHE A 252 -5.79 -12.04 4.40
C PHE A 252 -6.28 -12.37 5.82
N THR A 253 -6.19 -13.63 6.21
CA THR A 253 -6.54 -14.08 7.57
C THR A 253 -5.36 -13.97 8.55
N GLY A 254 -4.16 -13.76 8.02
CA GLY A 254 -2.93 -13.56 8.78
C GLY A 254 -2.32 -12.18 8.57
N GLN A 255 -1.01 -12.09 8.77
CA GLN A 255 -0.25 -10.85 8.67
C GLN A 255 -0.04 -10.42 7.21
N VAL A 256 -0.16 -9.11 6.95
CA VAL A 256 0.34 -8.46 5.72
C VAL A 256 1.62 -7.73 6.07
N SER A 257 2.74 -8.15 5.47
CA SER A 257 4.05 -7.50 5.62
C SER A 257 4.43 -6.82 4.31
N ALA A 258 4.58 -5.50 4.32
CA ALA A 258 5.01 -4.71 3.17
C ALA A 258 6.43 -4.19 3.41
N GLY A 259 7.35 -4.47 2.47
CA GLY A 259 8.75 -3.99 2.57
C GLY A 259 8.93 -2.50 2.25
N SER A 260 7.88 -1.81 1.83
CA SER A 260 7.90 -0.38 1.50
C SER A 260 6.57 0.26 1.89
N ASN A 261 5.82 0.82 0.95
CA ASN A 261 4.61 1.57 1.24
C ASN A 261 3.34 0.71 1.14
N VAL A 262 2.36 1.00 1.99
CA VAL A 262 0.98 0.59 1.82
C VAL A 262 0.18 1.82 1.41
N THR A 263 -0.32 1.85 0.17
CA THR A 263 -1.18 2.92 -0.33
C THR A 263 -2.61 2.40 -0.43
N ALA A 264 -3.51 2.97 0.38
CA ALA A 264 -4.94 2.70 0.31
C ALA A 264 -5.65 3.87 -0.37
N GLY A 265 -6.43 3.59 -1.43
CA GLY A 265 -7.25 4.61 -2.09
C GLY A 265 -8.53 4.99 -1.31
N GLY A 266 -8.84 4.25 -0.23
CA GLY A 266 -9.98 4.47 0.64
C GLY A 266 -9.58 4.49 2.11
N SER A 267 -10.53 4.20 3.00
CA SER A 267 -10.30 4.16 4.44
C SER A 267 -9.40 2.99 4.86
N VAL A 268 -8.54 3.23 5.86
CA VAL A 268 -7.82 2.19 6.60
C VAL A 268 -8.50 2.05 7.96
N THR A 269 -9.17 0.91 8.18
CA THR A 269 -9.81 0.59 9.47
C THR A 269 -8.94 -0.40 10.23
N ALA A 270 -8.49 -0.02 11.42
CA ALA A 270 -7.74 -0.87 12.33
C ALA A 270 -8.55 -1.08 13.61
N ASN A 271 -8.82 -2.33 13.98
CA ASN A 271 -9.50 -2.67 15.23
C ASN A 271 -8.55 -2.66 16.44
N GLY A 272 -7.24 -2.76 16.18
CA GLY A 272 -6.20 -2.70 17.19
C GLY A 272 -5.43 -1.38 17.17
N ASN A 273 -4.23 -1.42 17.73
CA ASN A 273 -3.35 -0.24 17.79
C ASN A 273 -2.78 0.10 16.41
N VAL A 274 -2.66 1.40 16.13
CA VAL A 274 -1.86 1.92 15.01
C VAL A 274 -0.57 2.49 15.60
N THR A 275 0.55 1.79 15.38
CA THR A 275 1.87 2.26 15.80
C THR A 275 2.62 2.81 14.60
N ALA A 276 2.97 4.09 14.65
CA ALA A 276 3.84 4.74 13.67
C ALA A 276 5.17 5.10 14.32
N ASN A 277 6.28 4.61 13.78
CA ASN A 277 7.64 4.94 14.25
C ASN A 277 8.11 6.31 13.73
N GLY A 278 7.42 6.87 12.74
CA GLY A 278 7.64 8.20 12.22
C GLY A 278 6.38 9.06 12.35
N ASP A 279 6.30 10.11 11.54
CA ASP A 279 5.21 11.08 11.62
C ASP A 279 3.87 10.52 11.14
N VAL A 280 2.79 10.97 11.78
CA VAL A 280 1.41 10.78 11.30
C VAL A 280 0.92 12.11 10.73
N ASN A 281 0.97 12.23 9.40
CA ASN A 281 0.44 13.42 8.71
C ASN A 281 -1.04 13.22 8.36
N ALA A 282 -1.94 13.87 9.10
CA ALA A 282 -3.37 13.85 8.82
C ALA A 282 -3.78 15.11 8.02
N GLY A 283 -4.28 14.92 6.80
CA GLY A 283 -4.67 16.06 5.93
C GLY A 283 -5.92 16.82 6.37
N ASN A 284 -6.72 16.25 7.28
CA ASN A 284 -7.94 16.88 7.83
C ASN A 284 -7.91 16.82 9.37
N ASN A 285 -8.85 16.10 9.99
CA ASN A 285 -9.02 16.05 11.43
C ASN A 285 -8.40 14.79 12.05
N VAL A 286 -7.91 14.91 13.28
CA VAL A 286 -7.63 13.79 14.17
C VAL A 286 -8.67 13.80 15.27
N ASN A 287 -9.58 12.81 15.29
CA ASN A 287 -10.59 12.67 16.34
C ASN A 287 -10.19 11.56 17.32
N ALA A 288 -9.86 11.93 18.56
CA ALA A 288 -9.52 11.00 19.63
C ALA A 288 -10.64 11.00 20.68
N ASN A 289 -11.25 9.83 20.93
CA ASN A 289 -12.41 9.72 21.83
C ASN A 289 -12.06 9.86 23.33
N ASN A 290 -10.80 9.63 23.70
CA ASN A 290 -10.33 9.67 25.09
C ASN A 290 -9.32 10.80 25.29
N GLY A 291 -8.03 10.49 25.41
CA GLY A 291 -6.97 11.46 25.63
C GLY A 291 -5.95 11.50 24.50
N ILE A 292 -5.16 12.57 24.48
CA ILE A 292 -3.96 12.72 23.66
C ILE A 292 -2.80 13.00 24.61
N THR A 293 -1.79 12.14 24.59
CA THR A 293 -0.53 12.37 25.32
C THR A 293 0.53 12.79 24.32
N ALA A 294 0.99 14.04 24.41
CA ALA A 294 2.05 14.57 23.57
C ALA A 294 3.34 14.69 24.39
N ASN A 295 4.47 14.20 23.84
CA ASN A 295 5.78 14.30 24.49
C ASN A 295 6.40 15.71 24.39
N ASN A 296 5.87 16.56 23.51
CA ASN A 296 6.37 17.90 23.25
C ASN A 296 5.18 18.87 23.05
N ASP A 297 5.40 20.00 22.39
CA ASP A 297 4.39 21.02 22.11
C ASP A 297 3.09 20.50 21.45
N ILE A 298 1.98 21.12 21.86
CA ILE A 298 0.73 21.16 21.09
C ILE A 298 0.63 22.56 20.46
N ARG A 299 0.60 22.63 19.12
CA ARG A 299 0.61 23.91 18.38
C ARG A 299 -0.54 23.96 17.37
N SER A 300 -1.24 25.08 17.36
CA SER A 300 -2.14 25.46 16.26
C SER A 300 -1.50 26.58 15.45
N ASN A 301 -1.34 26.40 14.14
CA ASN A 301 -0.72 27.41 13.28
C ASN A 301 -1.71 28.52 12.87
N ASN A 302 -3.00 28.20 12.79
CA ASN A 302 -4.03 29.14 12.34
C ASN A 302 -5.40 28.79 12.96
N GLY A 303 -5.45 28.69 14.28
CA GLY A 303 -6.67 28.38 15.02
C GLY A 303 -6.46 28.43 16.53
N TRP A 304 -7.53 28.23 17.28
CA TRP A 304 -7.47 28.25 18.74
C TRP A 304 -7.19 26.86 19.32
N ILE A 305 -6.53 26.84 20.49
CA ILE A 305 -6.60 25.68 21.38
C ILE A 305 -7.86 25.85 22.20
N ILE A 306 -8.84 24.96 22.00
CA ILE A 306 -10.17 25.06 22.61
C ILE A 306 -10.32 23.94 23.64
N THR A 307 -10.70 24.29 24.86
CA THR A 307 -11.12 23.34 25.91
C THR A 307 -12.63 23.41 26.11
N ARG A 308 -13.23 22.33 26.64
CA ARG A 308 -14.67 22.24 26.94
C ARG A 308 -14.89 21.62 28.31
N GLY A 309 -16.04 21.92 28.91
CA GLY A 309 -16.35 21.55 30.29
C GLY A 309 -15.53 22.35 31.30
N ASP A 310 -15.39 21.82 32.51
CA ASP A 310 -14.85 22.59 33.64
C ASP A 310 -13.32 22.47 33.79
N LYS A 311 -12.63 22.05 32.74
CA LYS A 311 -11.18 21.81 32.71
C LYS A 311 -10.51 22.73 31.70
N GLY A 312 -9.23 22.97 31.91
CA GLY A 312 -8.41 23.83 31.06
C GLY A 312 -6.98 23.35 31.01
N TRP A 313 -6.04 24.29 31.03
CA TRP A 313 -4.63 23.97 31.09
C TRP A 313 -4.20 23.70 32.53
N LEU A 314 -3.57 22.55 32.77
CA LEU A 314 -3.02 22.15 34.05
C LEU A 314 -1.58 21.67 33.85
N ASN A 315 -0.66 22.20 34.65
CA ASN A 315 0.64 21.60 34.85
C ASN A 315 0.56 20.66 36.06
N GLU A 316 0.57 19.35 35.82
CA GLU A 316 0.43 18.33 36.88
C GLU A 316 1.59 18.40 37.89
N SER A 317 2.83 18.51 37.41
CA SER A 317 4.03 18.54 38.28
C SER A 317 4.04 19.74 39.23
N HIS A 318 3.49 20.88 38.81
CA HIS A 318 3.45 22.09 39.61
C HIS A 318 2.06 22.40 40.20
N GLY A 319 1.01 21.65 39.86
CA GLY A 319 -0.35 21.87 40.33
C GLY A 319 -0.90 23.28 40.05
N GLY A 320 -0.45 23.93 38.97
CA GLY A 320 -0.85 25.27 38.54
C GLY A 320 -1.45 25.24 37.15
N GLY A 321 -2.21 26.27 36.78
CA GLY A 321 -2.95 26.24 35.52
C GLY A 321 -4.05 27.28 35.43
N PHE A 322 -4.84 27.20 34.36
CA PHE A 322 -6.05 28.00 34.16
C PHE A 322 -7.22 27.11 33.77
N TYR A 323 -8.39 27.35 34.38
CA TYR A 323 -9.63 26.65 34.08
C TYR A 323 -10.85 27.57 34.29
N MET A 324 -12.02 27.10 33.88
CA MET A 324 -13.30 27.76 34.13
C MET A 324 -14.25 26.72 34.72
N SER A 325 -15.08 27.12 35.68
CA SER A 325 -16.13 26.28 36.27
C SER A 325 -17.50 26.99 36.27
N ASP A 326 -17.54 28.16 35.66
CA ASP A 326 -18.73 28.95 35.34
C ASP A 326 -18.45 29.77 34.08
N ASN A 327 -19.41 30.59 33.68
CA ASN A 327 -19.33 31.36 32.43
C ASN A 327 -18.61 32.71 32.58
N ASP A 328 -18.28 33.12 33.81
CA ASP A 328 -17.86 34.49 34.10
C ASP A 328 -16.35 34.61 34.37
N TRP A 329 -15.75 33.59 35.00
CA TRP A 329 -14.39 33.70 35.54
C TRP A 329 -13.41 32.66 34.99
N VAL A 330 -12.27 33.16 34.49
CA VAL A 330 -11.05 32.35 34.35
C VAL A 330 -10.36 32.27 35.71
N ARG A 331 -10.07 31.05 36.16
CA ARG A 331 -9.51 30.75 37.48
C ARG A 331 -8.13 30.17 37.36
N SER A 332 -7.27 30.56 38.29
CA SER A 332 -6.01 29.86 38.51
C SER A 332 -6.27 28.55 39.27
N VAL A 333 -5.66 27.45 38.82
CA VAL A 333 -5.76 26.17 39.51
C VAL A 333 -5.17 26.28 40.92
N ASN A 334 -5.86 25.70 41.91
CA ASN A 334 -5.47 25.70 43.33
C ASN A 334 -5.26 27.11 43.92
N ASN A 335 -5.94 28.12 43.38
CA ASN A 335 -5.80 29.52 43.77
C ASN A 335 -4.34 30.02 43.70
N LYS A 336 -3.56 29.51 42.75
CA LYS A 336 -2.18 29.96 42.58
C LYS A 336 -2.11 31.40 42.05
N ASN A 337 -1.13 32.15 42.54
CA ASN A 337 -0.86 33.51 42.08
C ASN A 337 -0.41 33.53 40.61
N ILE A 338 -0.66 34.64 39.92
CA ILE A 338 -0.15 34.90 38.57
C ILE A 338 1.04 35.84 38.67
N TYR A 339 2.23 35.34 38.33
CA TYR A 339 3.46 36.12 38.32
C TYR A 339 3.85 36.48 36.88
N THR A 340 4.09 37.77 36.62
CA THR A 340 4.55 38.27 35.32
C THR A 340 5.57 39.38 35.53
N GLY A 341 6.59 39.43 34.68
CA GLY A 341 7.52 40.57 34.62
C GLY A 341 7.02 41.73 33.77
N GLY A 342 5.89 41.55 33.08
CA GLY A 342 5.27 42.56 32.22
C GLY A 342 4.04 43.20 32.85
N GLN A 343 3.28 43.93 32.03
CA GLN A 343 2.04 44.58 32.46
C GLN A 343 0.85 43.61 32.39
N MET A 344 -0.05 43.71 33.36
CA MET A 344 -1.41 43.17 33.24
C MET A 344 -2.34 44.29 32.81
N LYS A 345 -2.89 44.20 31.60
CA LYS A 345 -3.90 45.16 31.11
C LYS A 345 -5.29 44.56 31.30
N ALA A 346 -6.10 45.20 32.13
CA ALA A 346 -7.46 44.79 32.44
C ALA A 346 -8.41 46.00 32.34
N GLY A 347 -9.71 45.76 32.17
CA GLY A 347 -10.71 46.83 32.21
C GLY A 347 -10.82 47.46 33.61
N SER A 348 -10.89 46.61 34.64
CA SER A 348 -10.90 47.02 36.05
C SER A 348 -10.21 45.97 36.91
N LEU A 349 -9.57 46.38 38.00
CA LEU A 349 -9.04 45.48 39.01
C LEU A 349 -9.96 45.51 40.24
N ARG A 350 -10.56 44.37 40.57
CA ARG A 350 -11.26 44.15 41.84
C ARG A 350 -10.44 43.18 42.67
N SER A 351 -10.10 43.57 43.90
CA SER A 351 -9.45 42.71 44.89
C SER A 351 -10.42 42.48 46.04
N ASP A 352 -10.53 41.24 46.52
CA ASP A 352 -11.25 40.92 47.76
C ASP A 352 -10.41 41.24 49.01
N GLY A 353 -9.13 41.60 48.83
CA GLY A 353 -8.24 42.12 49.85
C GLY A 353 -7.51 43.38 49.39
N ASP A 354 -6.28 43.57 49.85
CA ASP A 354 -5.51 44.76 49.52
C ASP A 354 -4.96 44.76 48.08
N VAL A 355 -4.68 45.95 47.58
CA VAL A 355 -3.88 46.15 46.36
C VAL A 355 -2.53 46.74 46.79
N SER A 356 -1.46 45.98 46.59
CA SER A 356 -0.10 46.40 46.94
C SER A 356 0.74 46.58 45.68
N ALA A 357 1.45 47.71 45.60
CA ALA A 357 2.42 47.99 44.56
C ALA A 357 3.79 48.21 45.22
N GLY A 358 4.82 47.52 44.71
CA GLY A 358 6.20 47.82 45.11
C GLY A 358 6.71 49.16 44.58
N GLY A 359 5.96 49.79 43.66
CA GLY A 359 6.23 51.10 43.09
C GLY A 359 5.03 52.03 43.24
N VAL A 360 4.67 52.74 42.16
CA VAL A 360 3.63 53.79 42.18
C VAL A 360 2.31 53.25 41.63
N LEU A 361 1.18 53.61 42.27
CA LEU A 361 -0.15 53.48 41.70
C LEU A 361 -0.44 54.70 40.83
N SER A 362 -0.14 54.58 39.53
CA SER A 362 -0.42 55.62 38.53
C SER A 362 -1.86 55.55 38.07
N GLN A 363 -2.54 56.69 38.02
CA GLN A 363 -3.86 56.81 37.41
C GLN A 363 -3.73 57.62 36.13
N ASP A 364 -4.28 57.11 35.03
CA ASP A 364 -4.17 57.82 33.75
C ASP A 364 -5.22 58.94 33.61
N GLN A 365 -6.30 58.87 34.38
CA GLN A 365 -7.40 59.84 34.33
C GLN A 365 -7.12 61.01 35.28
N VAL A 366 -7.09 62.21 34.71
CA VAL A 366 -7.03 63.48 35.44
C VAL A 366 -8.46 63.94 35.76
N ASN A 367 -8.71 64.31 37.01
CA ASN A 367 -9.98 64.87 37.46
C ASN A 367 -9.83 66.34 37.87
N THR A 368 -10.94 67.09 37.89
CA THR A 368 -10.93 68.51 38.27
C THR A 368 -11.64 68.71 39.60
N VAL A 369 -11.07 69.55 40.48
CA VAL A 369 -11.68 69.91 41.76
C VAL A 369 -13.08 70.50 41.54
N GLY A 370 -14.05 70.10 42.35
CA GLY A 370 -15.46 70.52 42.27
C GLY A 370 -16.28 69.79 41.21
N ALA A 371 -15.65 69.05 40.29
CA ALA A 371 -16.38 68.20 39.36
C ALA A 371 -17.03 67.02 40.09
N GLY A 372 -18.17 66.56 39.57
CA GLY A 372 -18.87 65.41 40.12
C GLY A 372 -18.01 64.13 40.07
N CYS A 373 -18.14 63.29 41.08
CA CYS A 373 -17.45 62.00 41.16
C CYS A 373 -18.45 60.88 41.49
N GLY A 374 -18.30 59.73 40.84
CA GLY A 374 -19.29 58.64 40.88
C GLY A 374 -19.25 57.79 42.15
N GLN A 375 -18.07 57.55 42.73
CA GLN A 375 -17.89 56.66 43.88
C GLN A 375 -17.25 57.40 45.04
N LEU A 376 -17.99 57.50 46.15
CA LEU A 376 -17.49 58.10 47.40
C LEU A 376 -16.23 57.37 47.89
N GLY A 377 -15.24 58.15 48.33
CA GLY A 377 -13.95 57.63 48.77
C GLY A 377 -13.00 57.21 47.65
N ALA A 378 -13.39 57.36 46.37
CA ALA A 378 -12.45 57.19 45.27
C ALA A 378 -11.31 58.20 45.39
N ILE A 379 -10.10 57.75 45.04
CA ILE A 379 -8.87 58.55 45.06
C ILE A 379 -8.47 58.83 43.61
N SER A 380 -8.11 60.06 43.30
CA SER A 380 -7.60 60.46 41.99
C SER A 380 -6.58 61.60 42.09
N HIS A 381 -6.26 62.26 40.98
CA HIS A 381 -5.42 63.44 40.96
C HIS A 381 -5.90 64.48 39.95
N ASP A 382 -5.48 65.73 40.14
CA ASP A 382 -5.67 66.79 39.16
C ASP A 382 -4.54 66.87 38.11
N ALA A 383 -4.64 67.83 37.19
CA ALA A 383 -3.66 67.99 36.10
C ALA A 383 -2.23 68.30 36.60
N THR A 384 -2.08 68.75 37.84
CA THR A 384 -0.80 69.02 38.49
C THR A 384 -0.26 67.80 39.25
N GLY A 385 -1.08 66.76 39.39
CA GLY A 385 -0.77 65.56 40.18
C GLY A 385 -1.18 65.67 41.65
N ALA A 386 -1.92 66.71 42.05
CA ALA A 386 -2.38 66.84 43.44
C ALA A 386 -3.47 65.81 43.74
N LEU A 387 -3.38 65.17 44.92
CA LEU A 387 -4.31 64.12 45.34
C LEU A 387 -5.73 64.67 45.49
N LEU A 388 -6.68 64.00 44.86
CA LEU A 388 -8.10 64.24 44.98
C LEU A 388 -8.78 63.07 45.68
N ALA A 389 -9.77 63.37 46.52
CA ALA A 389 -10.68 62.39 47.09
C ALA A 389 -12.13 62.75 46.75
N CYS A 390 -12.92 61.77 46.34
CA CYS A 390 -14.34 61.95 46.11
C CYS A 390 -15.07 62.05 47.45
N GLN A 391 -15.54 63.24 47.79
CA GLN A 391 -16.23 63.53 49.05
C GLN A 391 -17.54 64.24 48.74
N SER A 392 -18.63 63.77 49.36
CA SER A 392 -19.98 64.32 49.14
C SER A 392 -20.38 64.44 47.66
N GLY A 393 -19.92 63.50 46.82
CA GLY A 393 -20.25 63.45 45.39
C GLY A 393 -19.44 64.38 44.48
N VAL A 394 -18.44 65.08 45.00
CA VAL A 394 -17.52 65.92 44.20
C VAL A 394 -16.05 65.64 44.52
N TRP A 395 -15.18 65.86 43.53
CA TRP A 395 -13.73 65.79 43.73
C TRP A 395 -13.26 66.94 44.59
N GLN A 396 -12.63 66.62 45.72
CA GLN A 396 -12.04 67.61 46.63
C GLN A 396 -10.54 67.42 46.69
N SER A 397 -9.79 68.52 46.71
CA SER A 397 -8.34 68.49 46.92
C SER A 397 -8.02 68.18 48.38
N SER A 398 -7.08 67.27 48.61
CA SER A 398 -6.58 66.95 49.95
C SER A 398 -5.56 67.98 50.46
N VAL A 399 -5.19 68.98 49.66
CA VAL A 399 -4.22 70.01 50.02
C VAL A 399 -4.94 71.32 50.29
N THR A 400 -4.96 71.74 51.55
CA THR A 400 -5.41 73.08 51.96
C THR A 400 -4.32 74.10 51.62
N SER A 401 -4.65 75.13 50.86
CA SER A 401 -3.72 76.23 50.55
C SER A 401 -3.44 77.06 51.81
N LYS A 402 -2.21 77.01 52.34
CA LYS A 402 -1.80 77.86 53.46
C LYS A 402 -1.37 79.22 52.93
N ASP A 403 -2.03 80.28 53.39
CA ASP A 403 -1.62 81.65 53.10
C ASP A 403 -0.84 82.22 54.27
N ILE A 404 0.20 83.01 54.01
CA ILE A 404 0.88 83.78 55.06
C ILE A 404 0.50 85.24 54.89
N VAL A 405 -0.17 85.79 55.89
CA VAL A 405 -0.47 87.23 55.96
C VAL A 405 0.46 87.87 56.99
N SER A 406 0.86 89.11 56.73
CA SER A 406 1.71 89.87 57.64
C SER A 406 1.15 91.26 57.91
N ALA A 407 1.46 91.79 59.07
CA ALA A 407 1.16 93.16 59.45
C ALA A 407 2.36 93.76 60.18
N SER A 408 2.72 94.99 59.86
CA SER A 408 3.83 95.69 60.51
C SER A 408 3.37 97.02 61.10
N THR A 409 3.99 97.41 62.20
CA THR A 409 3.77 98.71 62.84
C THR A 409 5.12 99.25 63.29
N ILE A 410 5.31 100.56 63.18
CA ILE A 410 6.54 101.24 63.59
C ILE A 410 6.17 102.25 64.67
N THR A 411 6.56 101.98 65.91
CA THR A 411 6.26 102.85 67.07
C THR A 411 7.50 103.08 67.91
N LYS A 412 7.56 104.23 68.60
CA LYS A 412 8.63 104.53 69.55
C LYS A 412 8.44 103.69 70.82
N ARG A 413 9.24 102.63 70.96
CA ARG A 413 9.16 101.61 72.02
C ARG A 413 7.78 100.92 72.10
N PHE A 414 7.72 99.71 72.67
CA PHE A 414 6.48 98.95 72.84
C PHE A 414 5.65 98.78 71.56
N SER A 415 6.30 98.45 70.44
CA SER A 415 5.61 98.29 69.16
C SER A 415 4.88 96.94 69.11
N ALA A 416 3.62 96.97 68.70
CA ALA A 416 2.78 95.78 68.54
C ALA A 416 2.20 95.72 67.12
N ALA A 417 2.08 94.51 66.56
CA ALA A 417 1.42 94.27 65.28
C ALA A 417 0.55 93.00 65.33
N THR A 418 -0.53 93.00 64.54
CA THR A 418 -1.48 91.88 64.47
C THR A 418 -1.77 91.52 63.03
N ALA A 419 -1.36 90.33 62.59
CA ALA A 419 -1.67 89.80 61.28
C ALA A 419 -2.97 88.98 61.37
N THR A 420 -3.93 89.22 60.48
CA THR A 420 -5.27 88.60 60.54
C THR A 420 -5.57 87.87 59.24
N CYS A 421 -5.93 86.61 59.35
CA CYS A 421 -6.33 85.75 58.25
C CYS A 421 -7.62 86.25 57.59
N PRO A 422 -7.71 86.22 56.25
CA PRO A 422 -8.94 86.57 55.55
C PRO A 422 -10.03 85.54 55.87
N ALA A 423 -11.23 86.00 56.20
CA ALA A 423 -12.37 85.11 56.39
C ALA A 423 -12.63 84.30 55.09
N PRO A 424 -12.91 82.99 55.17
CA PRO A 424 -13.21 82.20 56.38
C PRO A 424 -12.00 81.45 57.00
N LYS A 425 -10.76 81.74 56.59
CA LYS A 425 -9.57 81.00 57.05
C LYS A 425 -9.27 81.24 58.53
N LYS A 426 -8.76 80.22 59.21
CA LYS A 426 -8.35 80.30 60.62
C LYS A 426 -6.83 80.38 60.73
N VAL A 427 -6.34 80.98 61.82
CA VAL A 427 -4.91 80.98 62.13
C VAL A 427 -4.50 79.59 62.64
N VAL A 428 -3.56 78.95 61.96
CA VAL A 428 -3.00 77.64 62.35
C VAL A 428 -1.58 77.76 62.92
N GLY A 429 -0.98 78.95 62.81
CA GLY A 429 0.33 79.27 63.34
C GLY A 429 0.75 80.69 63.00
N GLY A 430 1.91 81.11 63.47
CA GLY A 430 2.42 82.45 63.18
C GLY A 430 3.72 82.76 63.89
N GLY A 431 4.16 84.01 63.78
CA GLY A 431 5.40 84.48 64.39
C GLY A 431 5.48 85.99 64.47
N GLY A 432 6.41 86.48 65.29
CA GLY A 432 6.74 87.90 65.39
C GLY A 432 8.20 88.15 65.04
N ASN A 433 8.49 89.31 64.45
CA ASN A 433 9.83 89.83 64.27
C ASN A 433 9.92 91.26 64.78
N CYS A 434 11.07 91.61 65.35
CA CYS A 434 11.34 92.94 65.88
C CYS A 434 12.63 93.50 65.27
N GLU A 435 12.53 94.67 64.67
CA GLU A 435 13.63 95.34 63.99
C GLU A 435 13.87 96.73 64.61
N SER A 436 15.13 97.03 64.91
CA SER A 436 15.55 98.39 65.30
C SER A 436 15.61 99.26 64.05
N ILE A 437 14.83 100.35 64.01
CA ILE A 437 14.83 101.26 62.85
C ILE A 437 15.87 102.37 63.02
N THR A 438 16.08 102.81 64.25
CA THR A 438 17.04 103.88 64.58
C THR A 438 18.42 103.37 65.02
N ASN A 439 18.64 102.05 65.09
CA ASN A 439 19.90 101.39 65.47
C ASN A 439 20.44 101.79 66.85
N GLN A 440 19.56 101.99 67.83
CA GLN A 440 19.93 102.44 69.18
C GLN A 440 19.64 101.37 70.24
N GLY A 441 20.61 100.48 70.48
CA GLY A 441 20.47 99.41 71.48
C GLY A 441 19.68 98.20 70.97
N THR A 442 19.52 97.19 71.83
CA THR A 442 18.95 95.89 71.47
C THR A 442 17.42 95.94 71.44
N VAL A 443 16.82 95.29 70.45
CA VAL A 443 15.38 95.05 70.33
C VAL A 443 15.13 93.55 70.44
N TRP A 444 14.06 93.15 71.12
CA TRP A 444 13.65 91.75 71.21
C TRP A 444 12.14 91.60 71.13
N LEU A 445 11.73 90.39 70.76
CA LEU A 445 10.35 89.95 70.78
C LEU A 445 9.96 89.57 72.20
N VAL A 446 8.95 90.25 72.73
CA VAL A 446 8.43 89.99 74.08
C VAL A 446 7.32 88.96 74.03
N THR A 447 6.44 89.04 73.03
CA THR A 447 5.30 88.12 72.91
C THR A 447 5.00 87.85 71.45
N SER A 448 4.72 86.60 71.14
CA SER A 448 4.28 86.13 69.83
C SER A 448 3.30 84.99 70.04
N ILE A 449 2.01 85.30 69.98
CA ILE A 449 0.92 84.39 70.35
C ILE A 449 -0.27 84.54 69.38
N PRO A 450 -1.10 83.51 69.23
CA PRO A 450 -2.38 83.67 68.54
C PRO A 450 -3.27 84.67 69.30
N SER A 451 -4.06 85.43 68.54
CA SER A 451 -5.02 86.41 69.04
C SER A 451 -6.39 86.07 68.44
N GLY A 452 -7.18 85.32 69.19
CA GLY A 452 -8.41 84.69 68.69
C GLY A 452 -8.14 83.61 67.63
N ASP A 453 -9.20 83.22 66.91
CA ASP A 453 -9.16 82.13 65.91
C ASP A 453 -8.64 82.56 64.53
N ALA A 454 -8.40 83.87 64.34
CA ALA A 454 -8.10 84.44 63.02
C ALA A 454 -6.79 85.24 62.96
N SER A 455 -6.13 85.53 64.09
CA SER A 455 -5.01 86.47 64.07
C SER A 455 -3.80 86.00 64.86
N TRP A 456 -2.63 86.54 64.52
CA TRP A 456 -1.39 86.38 65.28
C TRP A 456 -0.90 87.74 65.78
N PHE A 457 -0.55 87.83 67.05
CA PHE A 457 -0.10 89.05 67.71
C PHE A 457 1.39 88.98 68.03
N ALA A 458 2.14 90.02 67.64
CA ALA A 458 3.55 90.18 67.94
C ALA A 458 3.80 91.50 68.67
N TYR A 459 4.59 91.44 69.75
CA TYR A 459 4.93 92.60 70.58
C TYR A 459 6.43 92.66 70.85
N CYS A 460 7.00 93.85 70.66
CA CYS A 460 8.42 94.11 70.69
C CYS A 460 8.78 95.20 71.71
N ASP A 461 9.92 95.04 72.38
CA ASP A 461 10.49 96.05 73.28
C ASP A 461 11.99 96.23 73.03
N SER A 462 12.57 97.24 73.67
CA SER A 462 13.98 97.60 73.54
C SER A 462 14.60 98.14 74.83
N THR A 463 15.93 98.04 74.94
CA THR A 463 16.72 98.63 76.03
C THR A 463 16.75 100.16 76.00
N LYS A 464 16.36 100.79 74.89
CA LYS A 464 16.35 102.25 74.71
C LYS A 464 15.02 102.73 74.12
N GLU A 465 14.71 104.01 74.33
CA GLU A 465 13.60 104.67 73.66
C GLU A 465 13.93 104.94 72.18
N GLN A 466 13.57 103.99 71.33
CA GLN A 466 13.91 104.00 69.91
C GLN A 466 12.73 103.60 69.03
N MET A 467 12.80 103.90 67.72
CA MET A 467 11.78 103.42 66.78
C MET A 467 11.99 101.93 66.51
N ILE A 468 10.95 101.13 66.76
CA ILE A 468 10.96 99.69 66.57
C ILE A 468 9.90 99.34 65.53
N ARG A 469 10.24 98.49 64.57
CA ARG A 469 9.25 97.83 63.72
C ARG A 469 8.92 96.47 64.31
N SER A 470 7.67 96.29 64.71
CA SER A 470 7.09 94.98 65.00
C SER A 470 6.39 94.46 63.76
N THR A 471 6.73 93.26 63.32
CA THR A 471 6.00 92.55 62.25
C THR A 471 5.42 91.28 62.81
N SER A 472 4.11 91.09 62.64
CA SER A 472 3.43 89.83 62.90
C SER A 472 3.19 89.08 61.59
N TYR A 473 3.27 87.76 61.64
CA TYR A 473 2.95 86.84 60.56
C TYR A 473 1.91 85.83 61.07
N ALA A 474 0.84 85.62 60.31
CA ALA A 474 -0.16 84.58 60.57
C ALA A 474 -0.21 83.61 59.38
N ILE A 475 -0.18 82.31 59.68
CA ILE A 475 -0.35 81.22 58.73
C ILE A 475 -1.83 80.83 58.78
N CYS A 476 -2.49 80.93 57.62
CA CYS A 476 -3.94 80.82 57.48
C CYS A 476 -4.29 79.56 56.70
N GLU A 477 -5.17 78.74 57.26
CA GLU A 477 -5.68 77.52 56.64
C GLU A 477 -7.21 77.54 56.54
#